data_AF-A0A417SZT4-F1
#
_entry.id   AF-A0A417SZT4-F1
#
_cell.length_a   1.000
_cell.length_b   1.000
_cell.length_c   1.000
_cell.angle_alpha   90.00
_cell.angle_beta   90.00
_cell.angle_gamma   90.00
#
_symmetry.space_group_name_H-M   'P 1'
#
loop_
_entity.id
_entity.type
_entity.pdbx_description
1 polymer ?
#
loop_
_entity_poly.entity_id
_entity_poly.type
_entity_poly.pdbx_seq_one_letter_code
_entity_poly.pdbx_strand_id
1 'polypeptide(L)'
;MSYELREYDRKYYCNSIRISSDGLIQWDSSSEADTLVVCVPIGSVDVRLLSNFGASLVKLLNRVNEDIPYAVYSDIGSGIYVKPLTVADKSKNNGTQLHIPGRGYLVLAMRTEGDTTYVYLPRSTDYSVYAESEMRIKVAVTEETRRVQTSSGLFGRKSVDKSYYKISFRPEFSSGYIDGLIYYRIGNYKIPITQQMIDHREIYINKVNDNMPRPLVESVSSQVKID
;
A
#
# COMPACT_ATOMS: atom_id res chain seq x y z
N MET A 1 13.19 4.86 -24.40
CA MET A 1 12.14 3.86 -24.71
C MET A 1 10.77 4.53 -24.82
N SER A 2 9.85 4.05 -25.66
CA SER A 2 8.42 4.41 -25.64
C SER A 2 7.56 3.23 -25.15
N TYR A 3 6.43 3.53 -24.52
CA TYR A 3 5.46 2.54 -24.07
C TYR A 3 4.14 2.72 -24.82
N GLU A 4 3.53 1.61 -25.24
CA GLU A 4 2.23 1.60 -25.91
C GLU A 4 1.29 0.59 -25.26
N LEU A 5 0.02 0.96 -25.09
CA LEU A 5 -1.00 0.05 -24.63
C LEU A 5 -1.54 -0.77 -25.80
N ARG A 6 -1.67 -2.07 -25.62
CA ARG A 6 -2.31 -2.99 -26.58
C ARG A 6 -3.48 -3.70 -25.93
N GLU A 7 -4.47 -4.01 -26.75
CA GLU A 7 -5.58 -4.87 -26.35
C GLU A 7 -5.09 -6.29 -26.04
N TYR A 8 -5.96 -7.07 -25.40
CA TYR A 8 -5.66 -8.46 -25.07
C TYR A 8 -5.24 -9.28 -26.30
N ASP A 9 -4.12 -9.98 -26.16
CA ASP A 9 -3.66 -11.01 -27.09
C ASP A 9 -3.50 -12.33 -26.32
N ARG A 10 -4.10 -13.41 -26.83
CA ARG A 10 -3.99 -14.75 -26.23
C ARG A 10 -2.55 -15.25 -26.10
N LYS A 11 -1.65 -14.73 -26.93
CA LYS A 11 -0.22 -15.04 -26.93
C LYS A 11 0.53 -14.38 -25.77
N TYR A 12 0.03 -13.25 -25.27
CA TYR A 12 0.67 -12.43 -24.24
C TYR A 12 -0.32 -12.21 -23.08
N TYR A 13 -0.46 -13.24 -22.24
CA TYR A 13 -1.36 -13.19 -21.09
C TYR A 13 -0.59 -13.17 -19.76
N CYS A 14 -1.20 -12.53 -18.77
CA CYS A 14 -0.92 -12.67 -17.34
C CYS A 14 -2.26 -12.76 -16.62
N ASN A 15 -2.43 -13.78 -15.77
CA ASN A 15 -3.65 -13.96 -14.98
C ASN A 15 -3.40 -14.75 -13.70
N SER A 16 -4.47 -15.01 -12.97
CA SER A 16 -4.47 -15.82 -11.75
C SER A 16 -3.45 -15.33 -10.72
N ILE A 17 -3.41 -14.02 -10.50
CA ILE A 17 -2.54 -13.38 -9.52
C ILE A 17 -2.96 -13.83 -8.13
N ARG A 18 -1.96 -14.23 -7.35
CA ARG A 18 -2.08 -14.74 -5.98
C ARG A 18 -1.00 -14.06 -5.16
N ILE A 19 -1.36 -13.60 -3.96
CA ILE A 19 -0.41 -13.06 -2.99
C ILE A 19 -0.43 -13.98 -1.77
N SER A 20 0.70 -14.58 -1.46
CA SER A 20 0.86 -15.41 -0.28
C SER A 20 1.03 -14.56 0.99
N SER A 21 0.85 -15.19 2.16
CA SER A 21 0.94 -14.50 3.45
C SER A 21 2.32 -13.94 3.78
N ASP A 22 3.39 -14.47 3.18
CA ASP A 22 4.76 -13.98 3.29
C ASP A 22 5.08 -12.88 2.26
N GLY A 23 4.13 -12.51 1.40
CA GLY A 23 4.25 -11.38 0.48
C GLY A 23 4.80 -11.73 -0.91
N LEU A 24 4.89 -13.01 -1.26
CA LEU A 24 5.23 -13.44 -2.62
C LEU A 24 4.01 -13.27 -3.55
N ILE A 25 4.20 -12.51 -4.63
CA ILE A 25 3.24 -12.34 -5.71
C ILE A 25 3.52 -13.40 -6.77
N GLN A 26 2.53 -14.21 -7.10
CA GLN A 26 2.61 -15.27 -8.09
C GLN A 26 1.49 -15.12 -9.11
N TRP A 27 1.73 -15.54 -10.35
CA TRP A 27 0.76 -15.44 -11.43
C TRP A 27 1.10 -16.44 -12.54
N ASP A 28 0.10 -16.72 -13.36
CA ASP A 28 0.24 -17.53 -14.55
C ASP A 28 0.44 -16.60 -15.75
N SER A 29 1.36 -16.95 -16.65
CA SER A 29 1.73 -16.08 -17.77
C SER A 29 2.21 -16.90 -18.96
N SER A 30 2.11 -16.30 -20.14
CA SER A 30 2.79 -16.81 -21.33
C SER A 30 4.31 -16.83 -21.14
N SER A 31 4.99 -17.76 -21.82
CA SER A 31 6.46 -17.78 -21.93
C SER A 31 6.98 -16.88 -23.06
N GLU A 32 6.08 -16.23 -23.81
CA GLU A 32 6.42 -15.43 -25.00
C GLU A 32 6.52 -13.91 -24.73
N ALA A 33 6.28 -13.48 -23.50
CA ALA A 33 6.37 -12.10 -23.09
C ALA A 33 6.91 -11.97 -21.66
N ASP A 34 7.66 -10.91 -21.45
CA ASP A 34 8.04 -10.44 -20.13
C ASP A 34 6.80 -9.91 -19.39
N THR A 35 6.99 -9.49 -18.14
CA THR A 35 5.89 -9.05 -17.29
C THR A 35 6.20 -7.71 -16.64
N LEU A 36 5.17 -6.88 -16.50
CA LEU A 36 5.20 -5.63 -15.78
C LEU A 36 4.35 -5.80 -14.51
N VAL A 37 5.01 -5.88 -13.36
CA VAL A 37 4.32 -5.85 -12.06
C VAL A 37 4.07 -4.40 -11.68
N VAL A 38 2.82 -4.05 -11.42
CA VAL A 38 2.37 -2.69 -11.11
C VAL A 38 1.82 -2.67 -9.68
N CYS A 39 2.50 -1.96 -8.79
CA CYS A 39 2.08 -1.71 -7.42
C CYS A 39 1.35 -0.37 -7.36
N VAL A 40 0.14 -0.36 -6.81
CA VAL A 40 -0.75 0.80 -6.79
C VAL A 40 -1.38 1.01 -5.40
N PRO A 41 -1.85 2.23 -5.06
CA PRO A 41 -2.68 2.44 -3.89
C PRO A 41 -3.91 1.53 -3.87
N ILE A 42 -4.34 1.05 -2.70
CA ILE A 42 -5.57 0.26 -2.56
C ILE A 42 -6.76 1.04 -3.14
N GLY A 43 -7.64 0.33 -3.87
CA GLY A 43 -8.84 0.91 -4.46
C GLY A 43 -8.62 1.81 -5.68
N SER A 44 -7.38 1.99 -6.14
CA SER A 44 -7.07 2.82 -7.32
C SER A 44 -7.35 2.14 -8.66
N VAL A 45 -7.46 0.81 -8.67
CA VAL A 45 -7.77 0.01 -9.86
C VAL A 45 -9.20 -0.51 -9.76
N ASP A 46 -10.06 -0.04 -10.65
CA ASP A 46 -11.31 -0.73 -10.97
C ASP A 46 -11.06 -1.67 -12.15
N VAL A 47 -11.10 -2.97 -11.88
CA VAL A 47 -10.91 -4.04 -12.87
C VAL A 47 -11.86 -3.93 -14.08
N ARG A 48 -13.02 -3.28 -13.93
CA ARG A 48 -13.97 -3.03 -15.02
C ARG A 48 -13.53 -1.89 -15.95
N LEU A 49 -12.58 -1.07 -15.51
CA LEU A 49 -12.06 0.11 -16.20
C LEU A 49 -10.56 -0.03 -16.52
N LEU A 50 -10.05 -1.26 -16.67
CA LEU A 50 -8.63 -1.51 -16.90
C LEU A 50 -8.07 -0.82 -18.14
N SER A 51 -8.86 -0.62 -19.20
CA SER A 51 -8.41 0.15 -20.37
C SER A 51 -8.09 1.61 -20.00
N ASN A 52 -8.90 2.25 -19.14
CA ASN A 52 -8.65 3.62 -18.69
C ASN A 52 -7.43 3.69 -17.77
N PHE A 53 -7.29 2.71 -16.88
CA PHE A 53 -6.12 2.59 -16.01
C PHE A 53 -4.85 2.37 -16.85
N GLY A 54 -4.87 1.42 -17.79
CA GLY A 54 -3.76 1.11 -18.69
C GLY A 54 -3.32 2.30 -19.54
N ALA A 55 -4.27 3.06 -20.07
CA ALA A 55 -3.96 4.27 -20.83
C ALA A 55 -3.28 5.34 -19.97
N SER A 56 -3.68 5.44 -18.70
CA SER A 56 -3.06 6.36 -17.72
C SER A 56 -1.68 5.87 -17.29
N LEU A 57 -1.52 4.56 -17.07
CA LEU A 57 -0.25 3.91 -16.75
C LEU A 57 0.78 4.15 -17.85
N VAL A 58 0.44 3.89 -19.11
CA VAL A 58 1.36 4.09 -20.25
C VAL A 58 1.73 5.57 -20.42
N LYS A 59 0.83 6.50 -20.13
CA LYS A 59 1.18 7.94 -20.11
C LYS A 59 2.20 8.26 -19.00
N LEU A 60 2.10 7.65 -17.83
CA LEU A 60 3.08 7.82 -16.75
C LEU A 60 4.42 7.20 -17.13
N LEU A 61 4.43 5.96 -17.64
CA LEU A 61 5.64 5.28 -18.11
C LEU A 61 6.40 6.12 -19.15
N ASN A 62 5.70 6.69 -20.13
CA ASN A 62 6.31 7.56 -21.14
C ASN A 62 6.82 8.92 -20.62
N ARG A 63 6.39 9.35 -19.42
CA ARG A 63 6.93 10.57 -18.79
C ARG A 63 8.25 10.31 -18.06
N VAL A 64 8.50 9.06 -17.68
CA VAL A 64 9.79 8.65 -17.15
C VAL A 64 10.75 8.65 -18.33
N ASN A 65 11.55 9.71 -18.44
CA ASN A 65 12.47 9.94 -19.56
C ASN A 65 13.75 9.08 -19.49
N GLU A 66 13.66 7.93 -18.82
CA GLU A 66 14.76 7.02 -18.51
C GLU A 66 14.25 5.57 -18.65
N ASP A 67 15.15 4.66 -18.98
CA ASP A 67 14.81 3.25 -19.08
C ASP A 67 14.55 2.66 -17.69
N ILE A 68 13.41 1.98 -17.53
CA ILE A 68 13.02 1.38 -16.26
C ILE A 68 13.85 0.10 -16.05
N PRO A 69 14.64 0.01 -14.97
CA PRO A 69 15.46 -1.17 -14.71
C PRO A 69 14.59 -2.40 -14.44
N TYR A 70 15.01 -3.54 -15.00
CA TYR A 70 14.40 -4.83 -14.70
C TYR A 70 14.73 -5.27 -13.27
N ALA A 71 13.86 -6.12 -12.71
CA ALA A 71 13.96 -6.75 -11.39
C ALA A 71 13.92 -5.80 -10.18
N VAL A 72 13.78 -4.49 -10.38
CA VAL A 72 13.67 -3.47 -9.32
C VAL A 72 12.37 -2.69 -9.47
N TYR A 73 11.72 -2.35 -8.35
CA TYR A 73 10.58 -1.45 -8.37
C TYR A 73 11.05 0.00 -8.56
N SER A 74 10.48 0.65 -9.56
CA SER A 74 10.75 2.05 -9.90
C SER A 74 9.48 2.88 -9.68
N ASP A 75 9.62 4.03 -9.04
CA ASP A 75 8.52 5.01 -8.88
C ASP A 75 8.28 5.71 -10.22
N ILE A 76 7.03 5.69 -10.70
CA ILE A 76 6.63 6.36 -11.94
C ILE A 76 5.64 7.49 -11.69
N GLY A 77 5.49 7.90 -10.42
CA GLY A 77 4.63 8.97 -9.95
C GLY A 77 3.24 8.49 -9.49
N SER A 78 2.53 9.39 -8.81
CA SER A 78 1.18 9.14 -8.27
C SER A 78 1.08 7.96 -7.28
N GLY A 79 2.19 7.62 -6.61
CA GLY A 79 2.26 6.48 -5.70
C GLY A 79 2.17 5.12 -6.41
N ILE A 80 2.47 5.09 -7.72
CA ILE A 80 2.52 3.88 -8.55
C ILE A 80 3.99 3.48 -8.73
N TYR A 81 4.29 2.22 -8.48
CA TYR A 81 5.60 1.63 -8.71
C TYR A 81 5.48 0.50 -9.73
N VAL A 82 6.48 0.35 -10.59
CA VAL A 82 6.52 -0.73 -11.57
C VAL A 82 7.80 -1.52 -11.51
N LYS A 83 7.73 -2.81 -11.81
CA LYS A 83 8.87 -3.71 -11.85
C LYS A 83 8.75 -4.61 -13.08
N PRO A 84 9.48 -4.29 -14.15
CA PRO A 84 9.65 -5.20 -15.28
C PRO A 84 10.40 -6.46 -14.84
N LEU A 85 9.96 -7.62 -15.30
CA LEU A 85 10.56 -8.91 -15.01
C LEU A 85 10.63 -9.75 -16.28
N THR A 86 11.80 -10.35 -16.51
CA THR A 86 11.94 -11.31 -17.60
C THR A 86 11.21 -12.61 -17.29
N VAL A 87 10.88 -13.38 -18.34
CA VAL A 87 10.36 -14.76 -18.17
C VAL A 87 11.31 -15.61 -17.31
N ALA A 88 12.63 -15.43 -17.48
CA ALA A 88 13.64 -16.14 -16.72
C ALA A 88 13.62 -15.76 -15.23
N ASP A 89 13.53 -14.47 -14.90
CA ASP A 89 13.45 -13.99 -13.52
C ASP A 89 12.20 -14.50 -12.81
N LYS A 90 11.06 -14.46 -13.51
CA LYS A 90 9.78 -14.97 -13.01
C LYS A 90 9.85 -16.47 -12.73
N SER A 91 10.41 -17.24 -13.66
CA SER A 91 10.56 -18.69 -13.54
C SER A 91 11.49 -19.08 -12.38
N LYS A 92 12.65 -18.42 -12.30
CA LYS A 92 13.65 -18.67 -11.25
C LYS A 92 13.12 -18.41 -9.84
N ASN A 93 12.34 -17.34 -9.68
CA ASN A 93 11.85 -16.91 -8.36
C ASN A 93 10.41 -17.34 -8.07
N ASN A 94 9.77 -18.05 -9.01
CA ASN A 94 8.36 -18.43 -8.96
C ASN A 94 7.42 -17.24 -8.66
N GLY A 95 7.71 -16.07 -9.27
CA GLY A 95 7.01 -14.81 -9.01
C GLY A 95 7.94 -13.68 -8.56
N THR A 96 7.45 -12.77 -7.72
CA THR A 96 8.25 -11.68 -7.14
C THR A 96 7.74 -11.23 -5.77
N GLN A 97 8.64 -10.72 -4.93
CA GLN A 97 8.24 -10.15 -3.64
C GLN A 97 7.45 -8.84 -3.82
N LEU A 98 6.45 -8.63 -2.98
CA LEU A 98 5.71 -7.37 -2.93
C LEU A 98 6.65 -6.20 -2.62
N HIS A 99 6.33 -5.02 -3.14
CA HIS A 99 7.12 -3.81 -2.86
C HIS A 99 6.75 -3.24 -1.48
N ILE A 100 5.46 -3.05 -1.28
CA ILE A 100 4.85 -2.37 -0.14
C ILE A 100 3.60 -3.19 0.28
N PRO A 101 3.50 -3.65 1.55
CA PRO A 101 2.27 -4.27 2.07
C PRO A 101 1.07 -3.33 2.02
N GLY A 102 -0.16 -3.85 2.01
CA GLY A 102 -1.36 -3.01 1.95
C GLY A 102 -1.52 -2.24 0.65
N ARG A 103 -1.15 -2.84 -0.49
CA ARG A 103 -1.22 -2.24 -1.82
C ARG A 103 -1.94 -3.17 -2.80
N GLY A 104 -2.45 -2.58 -3.88
CA GLY A 104 -2.94 -3.31 -5.04
C GLY A 104 -1.78 -3.72 -5.95
N TYR A 105 -1.88 -4.90 -6.53
CA TYR A 105 -0.90 -5.43 -7.48
C TYR A 105 -1.61 -5.94 -8.73
N LEU A 106 -1.22 -5.39 -9.86
CA LEU A 106 -1.62 -5.80 -11.20
C LEU A 106 -0.39 -6.34 -11.92
N VAL A 107 -0.53 -7.45 -12.66
CA VAL A 107 0.56 -7.99 -13.48
C VAL A 107 0.09 -8.02 -14.92
N LEU A 108 0.83 -7.32 -15.79
CA LEU A 108 0.54 -7.19 -17.21
C LEU A 108 1.64 -7.89 -18.01
N ALA A 109 1.27 -8.45 -19.15
CA ALA A 109 2.28 -8.92 -20.10
C ALA A 109 2.90 -7.72 -20.82
N MET A 110 4.20 -7.78 -21.07
CA MET A 110 4.91 -6.76 -21.85
C MET A 110 5.90 -7.38 -22.83
N ARG A 111 6.09 -6.70 -23.96
CA ARG A 111 7.04 -7.12 -25.00
C ARG A 111 7.73 -5.91 -25.59
N THR A 112 9.04 -5.95 -25.65
CA THR A 112 9.84 -4.89 -26.28
C THR A 112 10.25 -5.30 -27.68
N GLU A 113 9.99 -4.42 -28.66
CA GLU A 113 10.42 -4.56 -30.04
C GLU A 113 11.08 -3.25 -30.48
N GLY A 114 12.39 -3.26 -30.73
CA GLY A 114 13.16 -2.03 -30.94
C GLY A 114 13.07 -1.13 -29.72
N ASP A 115 12.71 0.15 -29.94
CA ASP A 115 12.60 1.17 -28.89
C ASP A 115 11.21 1.25 -28.24
N THR A 116 10.29 0.35 -28.61
CA THR A 116 8.90 0.36 -28.13
C THR A 116 8.60 -0.86 -27.27
N THR A 117 8.08 -0.60 -26.08
CA THR A 117 7.55 -1.61 -25.17
C THR A 117 6.02 -1.60 -25.23
N TYR A 118 5.45 -2.71 -25.69
CA TYR A 118 4.01 -2.93 -25.69
C TYR A 118 3.58 -3.51 -24.34
N VAL A 119 2.57 -2.92 -23.71
CA VAL A 119 1.91 -3.41 -22.50
C VAL A 119 0.52 -3.91 -22.89
N TYR A 120 0.25 -5.19 -22.64
CA TYR A 120 -0.99 -5.83 -23.06
C TYR A 120 -2.01 -5.80 -21.93
N LEU A 121 -3.21 -5.32 -22.26
CA LEU A 121 -4.35 -5.44 -21.37
C LEU A 121 -4.73 -6.91 -21.17
N PRO A 122 -5.20 -7.27 -19.98
CA PRO A 122 -5.74 -8.59 -19.74
C PRO A 122 -7.09 -8.74 -20.45
N ARG A 123 -7.57 -9.98 -20.56
CA ARG A 123 -8.90 -10.25 -21.10
C ARG A 123 -9.95 -9.51 -20.26
N SER A 124 -10.89 -8.81 -20.89
CA SER A 124 -11.86 -7.93 -20.21
C SER A 124 -12.72 -8.61 -19.13
N THR A 125 -12.84 -9.92 -19.16
CA THR A 125 -13.60 -10.72 -18.17
C THR A 125 -12.71 -11.33 -17.09
N ASP A 126 -11.40 -11.13 -17.15
CA ASP A 126 -10.45 -11.75 -16.25
C ASP A 126 -10.16 -10.84 -15.05
N TYR A 127 -10.92 -11.07 -13.98
CA TYR A 127 -10.75 -10.35 -12.72
C TYR A 127 -9.56 -10.84 -11.90
N SER A 128 -8.92 -11.94 -12.30
CA SER A 128 -7.81 -12.55 -11.56
C SER A 128 -6.47 -11.86 -11.79
N VAL A 129 -6.47 -10.76 -12.54
CA VAL A 129 -5.29 -9.96 -12.89
C VAL A 129 -4.97 -8.87 -11.88
N TYR A 130 -5.72 -8.79 -10.79
CA TYR A 130 -5.47 -7.84 -9.71
C TYR A 130 -5.66 -8.53 -8.36
N ALA A 131 -4.75 -8.27 -7.43
CA ALA A 131 -4.83 -8.74 -6.07
C ALA A 131 -4.36 -7.64 -5.10
N GLU A 132 -5.00 -7.57 -3.93
CA GLU A 132 -4.59 -6.66 -2.86
C GLU A 132 -3.83 -7.44 -1.79
N SER A 133 -2.67 -6.92 -1.38
CA SER A 133 -1.93 -7.51 -0.27
C SER A 133 -2.51 -7.07 1.07
N GLU A 134 -2.51 -7.98 2.05
CA GLU A 134 -2.89 -7.62 3.42
C GLU A 134 -1.89 -6.62 4.02
N MET A 135 -2.42 -5.68 4.81
CA MET A 135 -1.64 -4.83 5.69
C MET A 135 -1.86 -5.30 7.13
N ARG A 136 -0.79 -5.67 7.84
CA ARG A 136 -0.87 -6.01 9.27
C ARG A 136 -0.29 -4.89 10.11
N ILE A 137 -1.10 -4.38 11.01
CA ILE A 137 -0.79 -3.23 11.85
C ILE A 137 -0.70 -3.69 13.28
N LYS A 138 0.50 -3.61 13.87
CA LYS A 138 0.68 -3.89 15.29
C LYS A 138 0.55 -2.59 16.08
N VAL A 139 -0.45 -2.50 16.95
CA VAL A 139 -0.67 -1.31 17.78
C VAL A 139 -0.68 -1.68 19.26
N ALA A 140 0.18 -1.00 20.02
CA ALA A 140 0.15 -1.10 21.48
C ALA A 140 -0.55 0.13 22.07
N VAL A 141 -1.58 -0.11 22.89
CA VAL A 141 -2.24 0.93 23.70
C VAL A 141 -1.87 0.72 25.16
N THR A 142 -1.15 1.64 25.78
CA THR A 142 -0.73 1.56 27.18
C THR A 142 -1.20 2.78 27.97
N GLU A 143 -1.47 2.61 29.26
CA GLU A 143 -1.70 3.74 30.16
C GLU A 143 -0.36 4.22 30.73
N GLU A 144 -0.12 5.53 30.69
CA GLU A 144 1.05 6.17 31.29
C GLU A 144 0.63 7.35 32.14
N THR A 145 1.25 7.51 33.32
CA THR A 145 1.10 8.73 34.13
C THR A 145 2.39 9.52 34.05
N ARG A 146 2.28 10.80 33.67
CA ARG A 146 3.41 11.73 33.55
C ARG A 146 3.17 12.94 34.41
N ARG A 147 4.23 13.39 35.07
CA ARG A 147 4.23 14.59 35.90
C ARG A 147 4.45 15.81 35.02
N VAL A 148 3.48 16.70 34.95
CA VAL A 148 3.48 17.83 34.02
C VAL A 148 3.45 19.15 34.79
N GLN A 149 4.29 20.10 34.38
CA GLN A 149 4.22 21.45 34.91
C GLN A 149 3.07 22.19 34.22
N THR A 150 2.14 22.69 35.02
CA THR A 150 1.05 23.54 34.56
C THR A 150 1.26 24.95 35.08
N SER A 151 1.05 25.95 34.23
CA SER A 151 1.02 27.35 34.64
C SER A 151 -0.30 27.61 35.36
N SER A 152 -0.26 27.83 36.67
CA SER A 152 -1.42 28.29 37.44
C SER A 152 -1.31 29.79 37.67
N GLY A 153 -1.90 30.59 36.78
CA GLY A 153 -2.08 32.04 36.95
C GLY A 153 -0.82 32.81 37.39
N LEU A 154 -1.04 33.94 38.08
CA LEU A 154 0.00 34.91 38.46
C LEU A 154 1.00 34.42 39.55
N PHE A 155 0.86 33.23 40.13
CA PHE A 155 1.62 32.83 41.34
C PHE A 155 2.06 31.35 41.40
N GLY A 156 2.68 30.86 40.32
CA GLY A 156 3.60 29.71 40.41
C GLY A 156 3.30 28.55 39.45
N ARG A 157 4.34 27.76 39.18
CA ARG A 157 4.23 26.52 38.40
C ARG A 157 3.82 25.39 39.34
N LYS A 158 2.70 24.72 39.07
CA LYS A 158 2.26 23.55 39.82
C LYS A 158 2.55 22.28 39.02
N SER A 159 3.20 21.33 39.67
CA SER A 159 3.46 20.00 39.12
C SER A 159 2.26 19.10 39.41
N VAL A 160 1.62 18.56 38.38
CA VAL A 160 0.42 17.73 38.51
C VAL A 160 0.64 16.44 37.70
N ASP A 161 0.27 15.31 38.28
CA ASP A 161 0.26 14.04 37.56
C ASP A 161 -0.92 14.01 36.59
N LYS A 162 -0.64 13.74 35.32
CA LYS A 162 -1.64 13.53 34.28
C LYS A 162 -1.49 12.14 33.70
N SER A 163 -2.62 11.46 33.51
CA SER A 163 -2.68 10.15 32.89
C SER A 163 -3.00 10.28 31.41
N TYR A 164 -2.42 9.40 30.60
CA TYR A 164 -2.54 9.37 29.16
C TYR A 164 -2.72 7.94 28.68
N TYR A 165 -3.47 7.77 27.60
CA TYR A 165 -3.31 6.61 26.72
C TYR A 165 -2.18 6.92 25.73
N LYS A 166 -1.11 6.16 25.82
CA LYS A 166 -0.06 6.13 24.80
C LYS A 166 -0.40 5.06 23.78
N ILE A 167 -0.43 5.46 22.52
CA ILE A 167 -0.63 4.58 21.39
C ILE A 167 0.66 4.52 20.59
N SER A 168 1.20 3.32 20.42
CA SER A 168 2.48 3.09 19.75
C SER A 168 2.29 2.28 18.48
N PHE A 169 2.74 2.84 17.36
CA PHE A 169 2.85 2.18 16.07
C PHE A 169 4.27 1.66 15.88
N ARG A 170 4.38 0.44 15.33
CA ARG A 170 5.69 -0.12 15.01
C ARG A 170 6.25 0.50 13.72
N PRO A 171 7.58 0.64 13.59
CA PRO A 171 8.21 1.35 12.47
C PRO A 171 8.00 0.68 11.11
N GLU A 172 7.64 -0.59 11.06
CA GLU A 172 7.39 -1.32 9.81
C GLU A 172 6.08 -0.90 9.11
N PHE A 173 5.34 0.04 9.70
CA PHE A 173 3.97 0.39 9.32
C PHE A 173 3.84 1.64 8.42
N SER A 174 4.92 2.39 8.15
CA SER A 174 4.78 3.67 7.43
C SER A 174 4.62 3.54 5.92
N SER A 175 5.22 2.53 5.28
CA SER A 175 5.11 2.35 3.83
C SER A 175 3.83 1.61 3.49
N GLY A 176 2.86 2.33 2.90
CA GLY A 176 1.66 1.72 2.31
C GLY A 176 0.33 2.23 2.86
N TYR A 177 0.33 2.86 4.03
CA TYR A 177 -0.87 3.42 4.63
C TYR A 177 -1.47 4.56 3.79
N ILE A 178 -2.80 4.65 3.82
CA ILE A 178 -3.59 5.72 3.20
C ILE A 178 -4.49 6.28 4.28
N ASP A 179 -4.48 7.62 4.42
CA ASP A 179 -5.30 8.32 5.41
C ASP A 179 -6.78 7.91 5.31
N GLY A 180 -7.36 7.59 6.46
CA GLY A 180 -8.75 7.16 6.57
C GLY A 180 -8.97 5.65 6.49
N LEU A 181 -7.92 4.83 6.26
CA LEU A 181 -8.05 3.36 6.30
C LEU A 181 -8.25 2.81 7.72
N ILE A 182 -7.73 3.51 8.74
CA ILE A 182 -7.92 3.13 10.14
C ILE A 182 -8.29 4.33 11.00
N TYR A 183 -8.92 4.06 12.14
CA TYR A 183 -9.35 5.09 13.08
C TYR A 183 -9.23 4.60 14.52
N TYR A 184 -9.09 5.56 15.44
CA TYR A 184 -9.36 5.33 16.85
C TYR A 184 -10.84 5.39 17.12
N ARG A 185 -11.35 4.42 17.87
CA ARG A 185 -12.65 4.51 18.52
C ARG A 185 -12.46 4.74 20.02
N ILE A 186 -13.04 5.84 20.52
CA ILE A 186 -13.04 6.19 21.94
C ILE A 186 -14.49 6.48 22.33
N GLY A 187 -15.11 5.52 23.00
CA GLY A 187 -16.57 5.53 23.18
C GLY A 187 -17.27 5.56 21.82
N ASN A 188 -17.98 6.66 21.54
CA ASN A 188 -18.73 6.86 20.30
C ASN A 188 -17.98 7.73 19.26
N TYR A 189 -16.80 8.24 19.59
CA TYR A 189 -16.02 9.06 18.67
C TYR A 189 -15.12 8.18 17.80
N LYS A 190 -15.11 8.46 16.49
CA LYS A 190 -14.16 7.90 15.53
C LYS A 190 -13.19 9.00 15.09
N ILE A 191 -11.91 8.79 15.31
CA ILE A 191 -10.85 9.75 14.95
C ILE A 191 -9.95 9.07 13.91
N PRO A 192 -9.93 9.55 12.66
CA PRO A 192 -9.05 9.01 11.64
C PRO A 192 -7.59 9.10 12.09
N ILE A 193 -6.83 8.03 11.86
CA ILE A 193 -5.38 8.05 12.04
C ILE A 193 -4.78 8.54 10.71
N THR A 194 -3.78 9.41 10.78
CA THR A 194 -3.09 9.90 9.57
C THR A 194 -1.72 9.26 9.41
N GLN A 195 -1.15 9.35 8.22
CA GLN A 195 0.22 8.94 7.95
C GLN A 195 1.19 9.68 8.88
N GLN A 196 0.99 10.99 9.08
CA GLN A 196 1.80 11.80 9.98
C GLN A 196 1.79 11.25 11.43
N MET A 197 0.62 10.81 11.89
CA MET A 197 0.45 10.18 13.19
C MET A 197 1.22 8.86 13.32
N ILE A 198 1.25 8.07 12.25
CA ILE A 198 2.00 6.80 12.16
C ILE A 198 3.50 7.07 12.12
N ASP A 199 3.93 8.06 11.34
CA ASP A 199 5.34 8.45 11.19
C ASP A 199 5.91 8.99 12.51
N HIS A 200 5.08 9.68 13.30
CA HIS A 200 5.43 10.09 14.67
C HIS A 200 5.55 8.93 15.66
N ARG A 201 5.02 7.74 15.31
CA ARG A 201 5.04 6.46 16.04
C ARG A 201 4.32 6.44 17.37
N GLU A 202 4.23 7.56 18.07
CA GLU A 202 3.62 7.66 19.39
C GLU A 202 2.59 8.78 19.41
N ILE A 203 1.38 8.44 19.85
CA ILE A 203 0.31 9.41 20.07
C ILE A 203 -0.13 9.32 21.52
N TYR A 204 -0.37 10.49 22.11
CA TYR A 204 -0.81 10.61 23.50
C TYR A 204 -2.21 11.20 23.54
N ILE A 205 -3.14 10.46 24.14
CA ILE A 205 -4.50 10.92 24.38
C ILE A 205 -4.66 11.16 25.87
N ASN A 206 -4.98 12.39 26.26
CA ASN A 206 -5.17 12.76 27.65
C ASN A 206 -6.37 12.00 28.26
N LYS A 207 -6.14 11.27 29.36
CA LYS A 207 -7.18 10.57 30.10
C LYS A 207 -7.87 11.58 31.02
N VAL A 208 -9.08 11.98 30.65
CA VAL A 208 -9.82 13.05 31.37
C VAL A 208 -10.36 12.57 32.72
N ASN A 209 -10.67 11.27 32.83
CA ASN A 209 -11.06 10.59 34.08
C ASN A 209 -10.89 9.06 33.94
N ASP A 210 -11.05 8.33 35.04
CA ASP A 210 -10.89 6.87 35.08
C ASP A 210 -11.97 6.08 34.33
N ASN A 211 -13.11 6.69 34.04
CA ASN A 211 -14.20 6.08 33.28
C ASN A 211 -14.10 6.31 31.78
N MET A 212 -13.08 7.04 31.31
CA MET A 212 -12.85 7.26 29.88
C MET A 212 -12.59 5.92 29.19
N PRO A 213 -13.32 5.56 28.12
CA PRO A 213 -13.09 4.32 27.41
C PRO A 213 -11.67 4.25 26.85
N ARG A 214 -11.04 3.07 26.98
CA ARG A 214 -9.75 2.80 26.35
C ARG A 214 -9.89 2.93 24.82
N PRO A 215 -8.96 3.64 24.14
CA PRO A 215 -8.95 3.71 22.68
C PRO A 215 -8.79 2.32 22.06
N LEU A 216 -9.61 2.04 21.05
CA LEU A 216 -9.51 0.86 20.20
C LEU A 216 -9.10 1.30 18.79
N VAL A 217 -8.20 0.57 18.15
CA VAL A 217 -7.86 0.82 16.74
C VAL A 217 -8.70 -0.10 15.89
N GLU A 218 -9.39 0.47 14.90
CA GLU A 218 -10.29 -0.25 14.01
C GLU A 218 -9.95 0.09 12.55
N SER A 219 -10.18 -0.87 11.66
CA SER A 219 -9.97 -0.73 10.22
C SER A 219 -11.31 -0.55 9.51
N VAL A 220 -11.31 0.21 8.40
CA VAL A 220 -12.45 0.28 7.47
C VAL A 220 -12.35 -0.77 6.36
N SER A 221 -11.20 -1.43 6.19
CA SER A 221 -10.93 -2.41 5.14
C SER A 221 -10.66 -3.80 5.73
N SER A 222 -11.24 -4.84 5.13
CA SER A 222 -10.99 -6.24 5.49
C SER A 222 -9.55 -6.69 5.22
N GLN A 223 -8.83 -5.98 4.34
CA GLN A 223 -7.43 -6.22 3.99
C GLN A 223 -6.45 -5.64 5.01
N VAL A 224 -6.93 -4.83 5.95
CA VAL A 224 -6.11 -4.25 7.00
C VAL A 224 -6.43 -4.95 8.31
N LYS A 225 -5.48 -5.75 8.79
CA LYS A 225 -5.56 -6.49 10.06
C LYS A 225 -4.86 -5.68 11.15
N ILE A 226 -5.46 -5.63 12.33
CA ILE A 226 -4.93 -4.93 13.49
C ILE A 226 -4.63 -5.99 14.56
N ASP A 227 -3.38 -6.02 15.00
CA ASP A 227 -2.80 -6.92 16.01
C ASP A 227 -2.39 -6.14 17.28
#